data_AF-A0A2P6W128-F1
#
_entry.id   AF-A0A2P6W128-F1
#
_cell.length_a   1.000
_cell.length_b   1.000
_cell.length_c   1.000
_cell.angle_alpha   90.00
_cell.angle_beta   90.00
_cell.angle_gamma   90.00
#
_symmetry.space_group_name_H-M   'P 1'
#
loop_
_entity.id
_entity.type
_entity.pdbx_description
1 polymer ?
#
loop_
_entity_poly.entity_id
_entity_poly.type
_entity_poly.pdbx_seq_one_letter_code
_entity_poly.pdbx_strand_id
1 'polypeptide(L)'
;MSKGVSQVATSAIYIGVTVSAISVALTAGVPALENMQDAASVRQAQSFMQELDSNVQTVVTEGEGSTRTVSGEFDKGEIYFDNDTKTLIYELETNADVISPQTTAGEGNVLLSSSADVNVSETTVGGTNCYMMENEHIKACIKKIGNESNPESINTSELLTLYEFKDENRKLNANLSIELNDKKSTSNGTGYTTANTGDFIGTGEVQATIDSNLFTYDIFFRLPTGADFIQVDVQNYRQ
;
A
#
# COMPACT_ATOMS: atom_id res chain seq x y z
N MET A 1 -21.48 -17.47 -66.01
CA MET A 1 -20.80 -16.41 -65.22
C MET A 1 -20.63 -16.75 -63.72
N SER A 2 -20.88 -17.98 -63.24
CA SER A 2 -20.85 -18.27 -61.78
C SER A 2 -19.47 -18.54 -61.14
N LYS A 3 -18.38 -18.64 -61.93
CA LYS A 3 -17.04 -18.92 -61.38
C LYS A 3 -16.38 -17.70 -60.71
N GLY A 4 -16.74 -16.48 -61.10
CA GLY A 4 -16.17 -15.25 -60.50
C GLY A 4 -16.72 -14.93 -59.11
N VAL A 5 -18.01 -15.21 -58.86
CA VAL A 5 -18.64 -14.95 -57.55
C VAL A 5 -18.09 -15.89 -56.46
N SER A 6 -17.78 -17.14 -56.82
CA SER A 6 -17.21 -18.12 -55.89
C SER A 6 -15.79 -17.76 -55.45
N GLN A 7 -14.95 -17.23 -56.36
CA GLN A 7 -13.59 -16.80 -55.98
C GLN A 7 -13.62 -15.57 -55.07
N VAL A 8 -14.48 -14.59 -55.36
CA VAL A 8 -14.62 -13.39 -54.53
C VAL A 8 -15.11 -13.73 -53.12
N ALA A 9 -16.10 -14.62 -52.99
CA ALA A 9 -16.62 -15.06 -51.69
C ALA A 9 -15.55 -15.81 -50.86
N THR A 10 -14.82 -16.74 -51.48
CA THR A 10 -13.74 -17.47 -50.81
C THR A 10 -12.61 -16.53 -50.37
N SER A 11 -12.18 -15.60 -51.23
CA SER A 11 -11.18 -14.59 -50.87
C SER A 11 -11.65 -13.69 -49.73
N ALA A 12 -12.91 -13.27 -49.72
CA ALA A 12 -13.47 -12.45 -48.65
C ALA A 12 -13.47 -13.19 -47.30
N ILE A 13 -13.78 -14.49 -47.28
CA ILE A 13 -13.74 -15.31 -46.06
C ILE A 13 -12.30 -15.45 -45.57
N TYR A 14 -11.33 -15.73 -46.44
CA TYR A 14 -9.92 -15.82 -46.05
C TYR A 14 -9.41 -14.52 -45.45
N ILE A 15 -9.73 -13.38 -46.08
CA ILE A 15 -9.37 -12.06 -45.54
C ILE A 15 -10.05 -11.83 -44.18
N GLY A 16 -11.33 -12.19 -44.06
CA GLY A 16 -12.06 -12.07 -42.79
C GLY A 16 -11.42 -12.88 -41.67
N VAL A 17 -11.01 -14.12 -41.95
CA VAL A 17 -10.34 -15.00 -40.97
C VAL A 17 -8.96 -14.48 -40.61
N THR A 18 -8.14 -14.05 -41.58
CA THR A 18 -6.79 -13.55 -41.29
C THR A 18 -6.84 -12.24 -40.50
N VAL A 19 -7.72 -11.31 -40.87
CA VAL A 19 -7.91 -10.07 -40.11
C VAL A 19 -8.38 -10.38 -38.70
N SER A 20 -9.35 -11.29 -38.53
CA SER A 20 -9.84 -11.67 -37.19
C SER A 20 -8.73 -12.29 -36.33
N ALA A 21 -7.91 -13.16 -36.91
CA ALA A 21 -6.78 -13.78 -36.19
C ALA A 21 -5.74 -12.75 -35.76
N ILE A 22 -5.40 -11.80 -36.64
CA ILE A 22 -4.48 -10.70 -36.31
C ILE A 22 -5.09 -9.81 -35.21
N SER A 23 -6.38 -9.48 -35.30
CA SER A 23 -7.06 -8.69 -34.27
C SER A 23 -7.00 -9.37 -32.90
N VAL A 24 -7.28 -10.67 -32.81
CA VAL A 24 -7.16 -11.41 -31.54
C VAL A 24 -5.71 -11.40 -31.02
N ALA A 25 -4.72 -11.61 -31.90
CA ALA A 25 -3.32 -11.58 -31.51
C ALA A 25 -2.89 -10.22 -30.96
N LEU A 26 -3.35 -9.12 -31.56
CA LEU A 26 -3.03 -7.77 -31.10
C LEU A 26 -3.80 -7.38 -29.83
N THR A 27 -5.06 -7.77 -29.71
CA THR A 27 -5.91 -7.37 -28.57
C THR A 27 -5.67 -8.21 -27.32
N ALA A 28 -5.31 -9.49 -27.47
CA ALA A 28 -5.11 -10.39 -26.32
C ALA A 28 -3.66 -10.90 -26.20
N GLY A 29 -2.99 -11.16 -27.33
CA GLY A 29 -1.64 -11.73 -27.33
C GLY A 29 -0.57 -10.73 -26.89
N VAL A 30 -0.59 -9.52 -27.43
CA VAL A 30 0.39 -8.48 -27.08
C VAL A 30 0.30 -8.08 -25.60
N PRO A 31 -0.88 -7.73 -25.03
CA PRO A 31 -0.98 -7.37 -23.61
C PRO A 31 -0.57 -8.52 -22.67
N ALA A 32 -0.88 -9.77 -23.04
CA ALA A 32 -0.46 -10.93 -22.25
C ALA A 32 1.07 -11.06 -22.23
N LEU A 33 1.74 -10.85 -23.37
CA LEU A 33 3.20 -10.87 -23.46
C LEU A 33 3.83 -9.72 -22.69
N GLU A 34 3.26 -8.52 -22.77
CA GLU A 34 3.71 -7.35 -22.01
C GLU A 34 3.62 -7.61 -20.50
N ASN A 35 2.48 -8.09 -20.01
CA ASN A 35 2.30 -8.44 -18.60
C ASN A 35 3.29 -9.52 -18.13
N MET A 36 3.60 -10.50 -18.98
CA MET A 36 4.61 -11.53 -18.67
C MET A 36 6.02 -10.94 -18.57
N GLN A 37 6.38 -10.01 -19.46
CA GLN A 37 7.66 -9.32 -19.41
C GLN A 37 7.76 -8.45 -18.16
N ASP A 38 6.71 -7.68 -17.84
CA ASP A 38 6.70 -6.80 -16.68
C ASP A 38 6.80 -7.61 -15.37
N ALA A 39 6.05 -8.71 -15.25
CA ALA A 39 6.17 -9.61 -14.11
C ALA A 39 7.58 -10.22 -13.99
N ALA A 40 8.25 -10.49 -15.12
CA ALA A 40 9.63 -10.95 -15.10
C ALA A 40 10.60 -9.85 -14.65
N SER A 41 10.41 -8.60 -15.11
CA SER A 41 11.19 -7.44 -14.69
C SER A 41 11.07 -7.17 -13.18
N VAL A 42 9.85 -7.23 -12.62
CA VAL A 42 9.65 -7.06 -11.16
C VAL A 42 10.37 -8.16 -10.37
N ARG A 43 10.29 -9.42 -10.81
CA ARG A 43 11.01 -10.52 -10.15
C ARG A 43 12.52 -10.36 -10.23
N GLN A 44 13.04 -9.93 -11.39
CA GLN A 44 14.46 -9.65 -11.58
C GLN A 44 14.92 -8.53 -10.63
N ALA A 45 14.14 -7.45 -10.52
CA ALA A 45 14.40 -6.38 -9.57
C ALA A 45 14.39 -6.87 -8.12
N GLN A 46 13.39 -7.69 -7.73
CA GLN A 46 13.35 -8.27 -6.40
C GLN A 46 14.59 -9.12 -6.09
N SER A 47 15.00 -10.00 -7.01
CA SER A 47 16.21 -10.81 -6.85
C SER A 47 17.47 -9.95 -6.75
N PHE A 48 17.58 -8.89 -7.55
CA PHE A 48 18.68 -7.93 -7.45
C PHE A 48 18.70 -7.23 -6.08
N MET A 49 17.55 -6.78 -5.57
CA MET A 49 17.47 -6.13 -4.27
C MET A 49 17.86 -7.08 -3.13
N GLN A 50 17.48 -8.35 -3.21
CA GLN A 50 17.88 -9.38 -2.24
C GLN A 50 19.38 -9.66 -2.30
N GLU A 51 19.97 -9.73 -3.50
CA GLU A 51 21.42 -9.86 -3.68
C GLU A 51 22.16 -8.64 -3.14
N LEU A 52 21.63 -7.43 -3.36
CA LEU A 52 22.20 -6.21 -2.83
C LEU A 52 22.19 -6.20 -1.30
N ASP A 53 21.05 -6.54 -0.67
CA ASP A 53 20.94 -6.65 0.79
C ASP A 53 21.96 -7.65 1.37
N SER A 54 22.09 -8.83 0.76
CA SER A 54 23.07 -9.84 1.18
C SER A 54 24.52 -9.33 1.07
N ASN A 55 24.84 -8.61 0.00
CA ASN A 55 26.16 -7.99 -0.17
C ASN A 55 26.41 -6.88 0.87
N VAL A 56 25.41 -6.06 1.18
CA VAL A 56 25.50 -5.03 2.23
C VAL A 56 25.78 -5.67 3.58
N GLN A 57 25.04 -6.71 3.96
CA GLN A 57 25.27 -7.43 5.22
C GLN A 57 26.69 -8.03 5.29
N THR A 58 27.20 -8.52 4.17
CA THR A 58 28.58 -9.04 4.07
C THR A 58 29.61 -7.94 4.30
N VAL A 59 29.46 -6.78 3.64
CA VAL A 59 30.37 -5.63 3.84
C VAL A 59 30.34 -5.15 5.28
N VAL A 60 29.16 -5.04 5.89
CA VAL A 60 29.01 -4.66 7.30
C VAL A 60 29.73 -5.64 8.23
N THR A 61 29.69 -6.94 7.91
CA THR A 61 30.35 -8.00 8.69
C THR A 61 31.87 -8.00 8.51
N GLU A 62 32.36 -7.73 7.30
CA GLU A 62 33.79 -7.69 6.98
C GLU A 62 34.49 -6.42 7.50
N GLY A 63 33.73 -5.33 7.69
CA GLY A 63 34.19 -4.11 8.32
C GLY A 63 34.80 -3.07 7.37
N GLU A 64 35.41 -2.05 7.97
CA GLU A 64 35.87 -0.84 7.27
C GLU A 64 36.87 -1.17 6.14
N GLY A 65 36.62 -0.62 4.95
CA GLY A 65 37.43 -0.85 3.75
C GLY A 65 36.95 -2.01 2.87
N SER A 66 36.00 -2.83 3.31
CA SER A 66 35.35 -3.81 2.43
C SER A 66 34.42 -3.09 1.44
N THR A 67 34.48 -3.51 0.18
CA THR A 67 33.62 -3.01 -0.89
C THR A 67 33.16 -4.18 -1.75
N ARG A 68 31.92 -4.11 -2.24
CA ARG A 68 31.34 -5.08 -3.18
C ARG A 68 30.75 -4.33 -4.36
N THR A 69 30.74 -4.97 -5.51
CA THR A 69 30.12 -4.46 -6.72
C THR A 69 29.02 -5.42 -7.11
N VAL A 70 27.80 -4.90 -7.21
CA VAL A 70 26.62 -5.62 -7.68
C VAL A 70 26.22 -5.01 -9.02
N SER A 71 25.95 -5.85 -10.01
CA SER A 71 25.56 -5.40 -11.35
C SER A 71 24.18 -5.95 -11.65
N GLY A 72 23.25 -5.06 -11.96
CA GLY A 72 21.92 -5.40 -12.45
C GLY A 72 21.68 -4.71 -13.79
N GLU A 73 21.01 -5.40 -14.70
CA GLU A 73 20.50 -4.83 -15.94
C GLU A 73 18.97 -4.89 -15.88
N PHE A 74 18.33 -3.74 -16.07
CA PHE A 74 16.88 -3.60 -16.00
C PHE A 74 16.38 -3.11 -17.34
N ASP A 75 15.60 -3.95 -18.03
CA ASP A 75 15.02 -3.60 -19.33
C ASP A 75 13.85 -2.62 -19.21
N LYS A 76 13.19 -2.59 -18.04
CA LYS A 76 12.02 -1.77 -17.73
C LYS A 76 12.06 -1.26 -16.30
N GLY A 77 11.37 -0.14 -16.08
CA GLY A 77 11.26 0.53 -14.79
C GLY A 77 12.43 1.46 -14.52
N GLU A 78 12.37 2.11 -13.37
CA GLU A 78 13.36 3.08 -12.92
C GLU A 78 13.89 2.67 -11.56
N ILE A 79 15.20 2.83 -11.37
CA ILE A 79 15.86 2.63 -10.08
C ILE A 79 16.41 3.96 -9.59
N TYR A 80 16.06 4.34 -8.37
CA TYR A 80 16.51 5.58 -7.78
C TYR A 80 16.67 5.44 -6.27
N PHE A 81 17.48 6.33 -5.69
CA PHE A 81 17.70 6.36 -4.24
C PHE A 81 16.94 7.54 -3.65
N ASP A 82 15.98 7.24 -2.76
CA ASP A 82 15.29 8.24 -1.98
C ASP A 82 16.18 8.67 -0.79
N ASN A 83 16.56 9.95 -0.79
CA ASN A 83 17.43 10.50 0.23
C ASN A 83 16.71 10.80 1.54
N ASP A 84 15.40 10.94 1.55
CA ASP A 84 14.64 11.27 2.75
C ASP A 84 14.38 10.00 3.56
N THR A 85 13.95 8.92 2.90
CA THR A 85 13.73 7.61 3.54
C THR A 85 14.98 6.74 3.61
N LYS A 86 16.06 7.11 2.90
CA LYS A 86 17.29 6.30 2.74
C LYS A 86 17.01 4.93 2.12
N THR A 87 16.06 4.86 1.18
CA THR A 87 15.63 3.63 0.52
C THR A 87 16.07 3.63 -0.94
N LEU A 88 16.59 2.50 -1.43
CA LEU A 88 16.74 2.26 -2.86
C LEU A 88 15.42 1.69 -3.41
N ILE A 89 14.84 2.36 -4.40
CA ILE A 89 13.52 2.06 -4.93
C ILE A 89 13.67 1.61 -6.38
N TYR A 90 12.97 0.53 -6.73
CA TYR A 90 12.69 0.14 -8.11
C TYR A 90 11.21 0.31 -8.36
N GLU A 91 10.85 1.08 -9.38
CA GLU A 91 9.48 1.40 -9.73
C GLU A 91 9.17 0.99 -11.17
N LEU A 92 8.02 0.34 -11.36
CA LEU A 92 7.53 -0.07 -12.66
C LEU A 92 6.01 0.13 -12.72
N GLU A 93 5.57 1.00 -13.62
CA GLU A 93 4.15 1.11 -13.97
C GLU A 93 3.76 -0.07 -14.88
N THR A 94 2.82 -0.90 -14.42
CA THR A 94 2.40 -2.10 -15.16
C THR A 94 0.96 -2.48 -14.85
N ASN A 95 0.32 -3.17 -15.80
CA ASN A 95 -0.97 -3.85 -15.63
C ASN A 95 -0.79 -5.32 -15.20
N ALA A 96 0.44 -5.79 -15.01
CA ALA A 96 0.72 -7.14 -14.56
C ALA A 96 0.33 -7.31 -13.10
N ASP A 97 -0.49 -8.31 -12.81
CA ASP A 97 -0.87 -8.68 -11.45
C ASP A 97 0.24 -9.53 -10.80
N VAL A 98 1.29 -8.86 -10.32
CA VAL A 98 2.44 -9.51 -9.66
C VAL A 98 2.14 -9.80 -8.19
N ILE A 99 1.53 -8.83 -7.52
CA ILE A 99 0.96 -8.91 -6.17
C ILE A 99 -0.36 -8.16 -6.18
N SER A 100 -1.22 -8.46 -5.21
CA SER A 100 -2.52 -7.81 -5.13
C SER A 100 -2.40 -6.29 -4.99
N PRO A 101 -3.29 -5.50 -5.62
CA PRO A 101 -3.30 -4.06 -5.46
C PRO A 101 -3.43 -3.64 -4.00
N GLN A 102 -2.80 -2.53 -3.62
CA GLN A 102 -2.80 -1.99 -2.25
C GLN A 102 -2.28 -2.98 -1.21
N THR A 103 -1.36 -3.86 -1.61
CA THR A 103 -0.67 -4.76 -0.70
C THR A 103 0.82 -4.52 -0.71
N THR A 104 1.44 -4.84 0.42
CA THR A 104 2.88 -4.82 0.62
C THR A 104 3.28 -6.18 1.18
N ALA A 105 4.23 -6.84 0.52
CA ALA A 105 4.84 -8.08 0.96
C ALA A 105 6.32 -7.84 1.19
N GLY A 106 6.83 -8.25 2.36
CA GLY A 106 8.23 -8.06 2.73
C GLY A 106 8.98 -9.36 2.92
N GLU A 107 10.24 -9.39 2.52
CA GLU A 107 11.21 -10.44 2.87
C GLU A 107 12.51 -9.77 3.33
N GLY A 108 12.78 -9.82 4.64
CA GLY A 108 13.93 -9.13 5.23
C GLY A 108 13.83 -7.61 5.05
N ASN A 109 14.85 -7.01 4.44
CA ASN A 109 14.91 -5.57 4.16
C ASN A 109 14.32 -5.18 2.79
N VAL A 110 13.77 -6.14 2.03
CA VAL A 110 13.19 -5.90 0.72
C VAL A 110 11.67 -5.91 0.83
N LEU A 111 11.05 -4.82 0.39
CA LEU A 111 9.60 -4.67 0.31
C LEU A 111 9.17 -4.68 -1.16
N LEU A 112 8.13 -5.47 -1.46
CA LEU A 112 7.43 -5.45 -2.73
C LEU A 112 6.03 -4.90 -2.48
N SER A 113 5.73 -3.75 -3.06
CA SER A 113 4.46 -3.07 -2.87
C SER A 113 3.79 -2.75 -4.22
N SER A 114 2.47 -2.83 -4.27
CA SER A 114 1.67 -2.48 -5.45
C SER A 114 0.68 -1.41 -5.07
N SER A 115 0.73 -0.27 -5.78
CA SER A 115 -0.09 0.91 -5.50
C SER A 115 -0.08 1.23 -4.00
N ALA A 116 1.13 1.41 -3.45
CA ALA A 116 1.37 1.62 -2.03
C ALA A 116 2.08 2.95 -1.82
N ASP A 117 1.30 3.96 -1.46
CA ASP A 117 1.75 5.33 -1.21
C ASP A 117 1.26 5.79 0.17
N VAL A 118 1.18 4.88 1.13
CA VAL A 118 0.83 5.24 2.51
C VAL A 118 2.06 5.10 3.39
N ASN A 119 2.39 6.17 4.10
CA ASN A 119 3.44 6.20 5.11
C ASN A 119 2.78 6.28 6.49
N VAL A 120 3.21 5.41 7.40
CA VAL A 120 2.74 5.37 8.79
C VAL A 120 3.92 5.57 9.73
N SER A 121 3.93 6.67 10.46
CA SER A 121 5.04 7.05 11.35
C SER A 121 4.55 7.50 12.72
N GLU A 122 5.41 7.38 13.74
CA GLU A 122 5.14 7.98 15.05
C GLU A 122 5.60 9.43 15.06
N THR A 123 4.73 10.34 15.51
CA THR A 123 5.07 11.76 15.60
C THR A 123 4.31 12.44 16.75
N THR A 124 4.58 13.73 16.96
CA THR A 124 3.90 14.55 17.95
C THR A 124 3.23 15.73 17.27
N VAL A 125 1.91 15.84 17.37
CA VAL A 125 1.14 16.97 16.85
C VAL A 125 0.48 17.69 18.02
N GLY A 126 0.73 19.00 18.16
CA GLY A 126 0.13 19.81 19.23
C GLY A 126 0.48 19.32 20.64
N GLY A 127 1.66 18.70 20.82
CA GLY A 127 2.10 18.11 22.09
C GLY A 127 1.51 16.74 22.42
N THR A 128 0.74 16.14 21.50
CA THR A 128 0.16 14.79 21.65
C THR A 128 0.87 13.81 20.72
N ASN A 129 1.36 12.70 21.26
CA ASN A 129 1.94 11.62 20.46
C ASN A 129 0.84 10.91 19.66
N CYS A 130 1.12 10.60 18.39
CA CYS A 130 0.19 9.94 17.50
C CYS A 130 0.89 9.08 16.46
N TYR A 131 0.12 8.17 15.89
CA TYR A 131 0.41 7.51 14.63
C TYR A 131 -0.08 8.40 13.49
N MET A 132 0.85 8.93 12.72
CA MET A 132 0.58 9.71 11.52
C MET A 132 0.51 8.77 10.32
N MET A 133 -0.66 8.68 9.71
CA MET A 133 -0.86 8.07 8.40
C MET A 133 -0.93 9.17 7.35
N GLU A 134 -0.17 9.04 6.28
CA GLU A 134 -0.12 10.02 5.19
C GLU A 134 -0.08 9.31 3.84
N ASN A 135 -0.89 9.80 2.88
CA ASN A 135 -0.81 9.44 1.47
C ASN A 135 -0.70 10.69 0.59
N GLU A 136 -0.79 10.58 -0.74
CA GLU A 136 -0.80 11.73 -1.66
C GLU A 136 -1.79 12.84 -1.25
N HIS A 137 -3.01 12.48 -0.86
CA HIS A 137 -4.12 13.43 -0.70
C HIS A 137 -4.39 13.88 0.74
N ILE A 138 -4.14 13.03 1.74
CA ILE A 138 -4.53 13.29 3.12
C ILE A 138 -3.47 12.88 4.13
N LYS A 139 -3.53 13.56 5.28
CA LYS A 139 -2.69 13.32 6.46
C LYS A 139 -3.56 13.22 7.69
N ALA A 140 -3.38 12.17 8.47
CA ALA A 140 -4.22 11.86 9.61
C ALA A 140 -3.40 11.36 10.81
N CYS A 141 -3.70 11.88 11.99
CA CYS A 141 -2.95 11.60 13.22
C CYS A 141 -3.92 10.96 14.21
N ILE A 142 -3.66 9.70 14.55
CA ILE A 142 -4.41 8.93 15.53
C ILE A 142 -3.62 8.87 16.83
N LYS A 143 -4.17 9.43 17.91
CA LYS A 143 -3.52 9.54 19.22
C LYS A 143 -2.96 8.20 19.68
N LYS A 144 -1.68 8.21 20.08
CA LYS A 144 -1.01 7.04 20.67
C LYS A 144 -1.33 7.01 22.16
N ILE A 145 -1.98 5.94 22.61
CA ILE A 145 -2.44 5.75 23.99
C ILE A 145 -1.99 4.38 24.49
N GLY A 146 -1.36 4.34 25.67
CA GLY A 146 -0.97 3.10 26.34
C GLY A 146 -0.17 2.11 25.48
N ASN A 147 -0.18 0.86 25.91
CA ASN A 147 0.24 -0.31 25.15
C ASN A 147 -0.49 -1.55 25.71
N GLU A 148 -0.34 -2.70 25.05
CA GLU A 148 -1.01 -3.95 25.45
C GLU A 148 -0.74 -4.36 26.92
N SER A 149 0.46 -4.08 27.44
CA SER A 149 0.83 -4.40 28.83
C SER A 149 0.41 -3.32 29.83
N ASN A 150 0.18 -2.09 29.39
CA ASN A 150 -0.18 -0.95 30.22
C ASN A 150 -1.26 -0.11 29.50
N PRO A 151 -2.53 -0.55 29.55
CA PRO A 151 -3.62 0.18 28.94
C PRO A 151 -3.90 1.47 29.74
N GLU A 152 -4.30 2.51 29.02
CA GLU A 152 -4.58 3.85 29.56
C GLU A 152 -6.01 4.27 29.24
N SER A 153 -6.48 5.35 29.87
CA SER A 153 -7.82 5.88 29.60
C SER A 153 -7.93 6.35 28.14
N ILE A 154 -8.93 5.82 27.41
CA ILE A 154 -9.25 6.20 26.04
C ILE A 154 -10.60 6.93 26.02
N ASN A 155 -10.64 8.04 25.28
CA ASN A 155 -11.86 8.71 24.83
C ASN A 155 -11.85 8.70 23.31
N THR A 156 -12.87 8.07 22.70
CA THR A 156 -12.99 7.98 21.23
C THR A 156 -13.00 9.34 20.55
N SER A 157 -13.53 10.36 21.23
CA SER A 157 -13.61 11.76 20.76
C SER A 157 -12.25 12.43 20.60
N GLU A 158 -11.20 11.86 21.20
CA GLU A 158 -9.83 12.38 21.19
C GLU A 158 -8.87 11.51 20.37
N LEU A 159 -9.36 10.43 19.74
CA LEU A 159 -8.51 9.53 18.97
C LEU A 159 -7.98 10.21 17.71
N LEU A 160 -8.83 10.92 16.96
CA LEU A 160 -8.40 11.66 15.78
C LEU A 160 -7.95 13.08 16.19
N THR A 161 -6.65 13.33 16.20
CA THR A 161 -6.07 14.61 16.64
C THR A 161 -5.80 15.58 15.49
N LEU A 162 -5.53 15.06 14.29
CA LEU A 162 -5.37 15.84 13.08
C LEU A 162 -6.00 15.07 11.91
N TYR A 163 -6.70 15.82 11.06
CA TYR A 163 -7.08 15.37 9.74
C TYR A 163 -6.86 16.55 8.78
N GLU A 164 -6.07 16.35 7.74
CA GLU A 164 -5.66 17.39 6.81
C GLU A 164 -5.77 16.89 5.36
N PHE A 165 -6.44 17.67 4.52
CA PHE A 165 -6.44 17.50 3.08
C PHE A 165 -5.23 18.26 2.51
N LYS A 166 -4.27 17.51 1.95
CA LYS A 166 -3.03 18.04 1.38
C LYS A 166 -3.31 18.84 0.11
N ASP A 167 -4.23 18.37 -0.73
CA ASP A 167 -4.61 19.03 -1.99
C ASP A 167 -5.12 20.46 -1.78
N GLU A 168 -5.89 20.67 -0.71
CA GLU A 168 -6.48 21.97 -0.36
C GLU A 168 -5.67 22.73 0.71
N ASN A 169 -4.61 22.13 1.24
CA ASN A 169 -3.88 22.60 2.43
C ASN A 169 -4.86 22.98 3.57
N ARG A 170 -5.86 22.12 3.80
CA ARG A 170 -6.99 22.40 4.71
C ARG A 170 -7.09 21.36 5.80
N LYS A 171 -7.07 21.84 7.04
CA LYS A 171 -7.32 21.01 8.23
C LYS A 171 -8.82 20.90 8.50
N LEU A 172 -9.29 19.68 8.76
CA LEU A 172 -10.64 19.43 9.21
C LEU A 172 -10.71 19.67 10.72
N ASN A 173 -11.43 20.74 11.10
CA ASN A 173 -11.72 21.03 12.51
C ASN A 173 -13.04 20.35 12.89
N ALA A 174 -13.00 19.04 13.12
CA ALA A 174 -14.14 18.24 13.56
C ALA A 174 -13.72 17.25 14.64
N ASN A 175 -14.68 16.81 15.45
CA ASN A 175 -14.47 15.76 16.43
C ASN A 175 -15.07 14.46 15.89
N LEU A 176 -14.31 13.37 15.96
CA LEU A 176 -14.80 12.04 15.65
C LEU A 176 -15.27 11.37 16.94
N SER A 177 -16.56 11.07 17.08
CA SER A 177 -17.07 10.33 18.25
C SER A 177 -17.63 8.99 17.82
N ILE A 178 -17.29 7.93 18.56
CA ILE A 178 -17.72 6.55 18.26
C ILE A 178 -18.45 6.01 19.49
N GLU A 179 -19.72 5.68 19.30
CA GLU A 179 -20.61 5.13 20.32
C GLU A 179 -21.22 3.82 19.80
N LEU A 180 -21.41 2.84 20.68
CA LEU A 180 -21.99 1.55 20.34
C LEU A 180 -23.41 1.46 20.88
N ASN A 181 -24.35 1.09 20.00
CA ASN A 181 -25.76 0.93 20.33
C ASN A 181 -26.36 2.17 21.04
N ASP A 182 -25.99 3.38 20.59
CA ASP A 182 -26.41 4.66 21.17
C ASP A 182 -26.11 4.83 22.67
N LYS A 183 -25.08 4.11 23.18
CA LYS A 183 -24.65 4.21 24.58
C LYS A 183 -23.42 5.07 24.70
N LYS A 184 -23.60 6.32 25.14
CA LYS A 184 -22.50 7.25 25.44
C LYS A 184 -21.42 6.67 26.36
N SER A 185 -21.76 5.76 27.26
CA SER A 185 -20.79 5.10 28.15
C SER A 185 -19.73 4.27 27.42
N THR A 186 -19.95 3.91 26.15
CA THR A 186 -18.97 3.14 25.36
C THR A 186 -17.94 4.04 24.67
N SER A 187 -18.17 5.35 24.62
CA SER A 187 -17.21 6.32 24.04
C SER A 187 -15.95 6.50 24.88
N ASN A 188 -15.96 5.99 26.12
CA ASN A 188 -14.84 6.05 27.06
C ASN A 188 -14.53 4.64 27.59
N GLY A 189 -13.27 4.38 27.88
CA GLY A 189 -12.83 3.10 28.43
C GLY A 189 -11.35 3.12 28.80
N THR A 190 -10.80 1.95 29.04
CA THR A 190 -9.36 1.72 29.19
C THR A 190 -8.89 0.91 28.00
N GLY A 191 -7.73 1.21 27.43
CA GLY A 191 -7.27 0.51 26.26
C GLY A 191 -5.93 1.01 25.75
N TYR A 192 -5.63 0.67 24.51
CA TYR A 192 -4.40 1.11 23.87
C TYR A 192 -4.57 1.21 22.36
N THR A 193 -3.60 1.86 21.72
CA THR A 193 -3.53 1.98 20.26
C THR A 193 -2.25 1.35 19.74
N THR A 194 -2.33 0.70 18.58
CA THR A 194 -1.18 0.12 17.88
C THR A 194 -1.27 0.43 16.40
N ALA A 195 -0.12 0.45 15.73
CA ALA A 195 -0.03 0.63 14.29
C ALA A 195 1.19 -0.12 13.76
N ASN A 196 1.10 -0.58 12.52
CA ASN A 196 2.27 -1.05 11.79
C ASN A 196 2.89 0.16 11.08
N THR A 197 3.99 0.67 11.63
CA THR A 197 4.72 1.80 11.06
C THR A 197 5.63 1.36 9.92
N GLY A 198 5.80 2.21 8.93
CA GLY A 198 6.64 1.97 7.76
C GLY A 198 6.26 2.88 6.60
N ASP A 199 7.07 2.81 5.55
CA ASP A 199 6.86 3.53 4.30
C ASP A 199 6.38 2.57 3.21
N PHE A 200 5.73 3.09 2.17
CA PHE A 200 5.21 2.30 1.03
C PHE A 200 4.27 1.17 1.46
N ILE A 201 3.39 1.46 2.41
CA ILE A 201 2.35 0.55 2.88
C ILE A 201 1.14 0.68 1.94
N GLY A 202 0.57 -0.45 1.52
CA GLY A 202 -0.61 -0.45 0.65
C GLY A 202 -1.84 0.20 1.28
N THR A 203 -2.07 -0.07 2.58
CA THR A 203 -3.10 0.58 3.40
C THR A 203 -2.54 0.79 4.81
N GLY A 204 -2.43 2.06 5.22
CA GLY A 204 -2.05 2.39 6.60
C GLY A 204 -3.16 2.00 7.56
N GLU A 205 -2.82 1.33 8.65
CA GLU A 205 -3.79 0.88 9.65
C GLU A 205 -3.35 1.25 11.07
N VAL A 206 -4.25 1.87 11.82
CA VAL A 206 -4.12 2.08 13.26
C VAL A 206 -5.30 1.41 13.95
N GLN A 207 -5.02 0.54 14.90
CA GLN A 207 -6.01 -0.13 15.74
C GLN A 207 -6.06 0.53 17.11
N ALA A 208 -7.27 0.87 17.58
CA ALA A 208 -7.54 1.24 18.95
C ALA A 208 -8.39 0.14 19.63
N THR A 209 -7.82 -0.55 20.60
CA THR A 209 -8.53 -1.54 21.42
C THR A 209 -9.08 -0.84 22.64
N ILE A 210 -10.40 -0.94 22.87
CA ILE A 210 -11.10 -0.24 23.94
C ILE A 210 -11.88 -1.24 24.76
N ASP A 211 -11.60 -1.25 26.06
CA ASP A 211 -12.42 -1.91 27.07
C ASP A 211 -13.28 -0.87 27.79
N SER A 212 -14.55 -0.82 27.40
CA SER A 212 -15.56 -0.03 28.10
C SER A 212 -16.25 -0.89 29.15
N ASN A 213 -16.82 -0.28 30.20
CA ASN A 213 -17.54 -0.99 31.26
C ASN A 213 -18.66 -1.95 30.77
N LEU A 214 -19.07 -1.86 29.51
CA LEU A 214 -20.14 -2.66 28.90
C LEU A 214 -19.67 -3.57 27.77
N PHE A 215 -18.60 -3.20 27.07
CA PHE A 215 -18.13 -3.88 25.86
C PHE A 215 -16.63 -3.69 25.68
N THR A 216 -15.97 -4.74 25.21
CA THR A 216 -14.63 -4.66 24.64
C THR A 216 -14.75 -4.70 23.12
N TYR A 217 -14.09 -3.79 22.41
CA TYR A 217 -14.16 -3.68 20.95
C TYR A 217 -12.90 -3.03 20.38
N ASP A 218 -12.70 -3.24 19.07
CA ASP A 218 -11.59 -2.64 18.31
C ASP A 218 -12.12 -1.61 17.31
N ILE A 219 -11.43 -0.48 17.21
CA ILE A 219 -11.65 0.52 16.16
C ILE A 219 -10.45 0.48 15.23
N PHE A 220 -10.70 0.24 13.94
CA PHE A 220 -9.69 0.25 12.89
C PHE A 220 -9.81 1.54 12.09
N PHE A 221 -8.74 2.32 12.06
CA PHE A 221 -8.57 3.46 11.17
C PHE A 221 -7.71 3.03 10.00
N ARG A 222 -8.26 3.09 8.79
CA ARG A 222 -7.57 2.67 7.57
C ARG A 222 -7.44 3.82 6.60
N LEU A 223 -6.21 4.06 6.14
CA LEU A 223 -5.90 4.99 5.08
C LEU A 223 -5.47 4.19 3.84
N PRO A 224 -6.35 4.01 2.83
CA PRO A 224 -5.96 3.39 1.58
C PRO A 224 -5.06 4.30 0.73
N THR A 225 -4.25 3.70 -0.14
CA THR A 225 -3.47 4.44 -1.14
C THR A 225 -4.39 5.21 -2.09
N GLY A 226 -4.05 6.47 -2.38
CA GLY A 226 -4.79 7.35 -3.30
C GLY A 226 -6.20 7.75 -2.85
N ALA A 227 -6.60 7.41 -1.62
CA ALA A 227 -7.89 7.81 -1.07
C ALA A 227 -7.83 9.23 -0.49
N ASP A 228 -8.90 10.01 -0.69
CA ASP A 228 -9.15 11.30 -0.05
C ASP A 228 -9.94 11.18 1.26
N PHE A 229 -10.13 9.95 1.76
CA PHE A 229 -10.87 9.63 2.97
C PHE A 229 -10.18 8.55 3.83
N ILE A 230 -10.53 8.51 5.11
CA ILE A 230 -10.19 7.43 6.03
C ILE A 230 -11.42 6.52 6.22
N GLN A 231 -11.20 5.22 6.23
CA GLN A 231 -12.21 4.25 6.63
C GLN A 231 -12.10 3.98 8.13
N VAL A 232 -13.24 3.95 8.81
CA VAL A 232 -13.31 3.68 10.24
C VAL A 232 -14.27 2.53 10.48
N ASP A 233 -13.73 1.40 10.94
CA ASP A 233 -14.50 0.18 11.19
C ASP A 233 -14.46 -0.19 12.67
N VAL A 234 -15.59 -0.63 13.22
CA VAL A 234 -15.63 -1.22 14.56
C VAL A 234 -15.81 -2.73 14.45
N GLN A 235 -14.92 -3.49 15.08
CA GLN A 235 -14.90 -4.96 15.02
C GLN A 235 -14.65 -5.60 16.39
N ASN A 236 -14.65 -6.94 16.41
CA ASN A 236 -14.33 -7.76 17.59
C ASN A 236 -15.14 -7.42 18.86
N TYR A 237 -16.39 -7.02 18.68
CA TYR A 237 -17.26 -6.65 19.81
C TYR A 237 -17.52 -7.86 20.72
N ARG A 238 -17.29 -7.68 22.02
CA ARG A 238 -17.57 -8.66 23.08
C ARG A 238 -18.28 -7.96 24.23
N GLN A 239 -19.20 -8.67 24.88
CA GLN A 239 -19.99 -8.19 26.01
C GLN A 239 -19.60 -8.96 27.28
#